data_AF-A0A1F2T6Q3-F1
#
_entry.id   AF-A0A1F2T6Q3-F1
#
_cell.length_a   1.000
_cell.length_b   1.000
_cell.length_c   1.000
_cell.angle_alpha   90.00
_cell.angle_beta   90.00
_cell.angle_gamma   90.00
#
_symmetry.space_group_name_H-M   'P 1'
#
loop_
_entity.id
_entity.type
_entity.pdbx_description
1 polymer ?
#
loop_
_entity_poly.entity_id
_entity_poly.type
_entity_poly.pdbx_seq_one_letter_code
_entity_poly.pdbx_strand_id
1 'polypeptide(L)'
;MLGVVPARGGSKGIPNKNVTTIAGRPMLAYTADAVRGSRRLTRAVVSTDDEAIARVARELGLEVPFLRPAELAADGTPMLPVLQHAVRELAGSGFVADAVVLLQPTSPLRRAEHIDRAVDLLEATGADSVVSVVEVPHQFTPTSIMRLDGERLRPYADGPIVTRRQDKPRVYARNGPAVVAVRTSVLERGSLYGDDCRPMVMSAADSVDIDGPEDLASADLLLMRRIQIPYRRPDEYQRVDIAQLRPGGSYRQLIEKRTHPIDELVRAHGRIPDDLLAPRPCPTCGEREASLELEKDHMRLVRCAACDLVYVTPTFDEAHYKTVYRSSEYQEIVRDLGIGSHEYRVQRFGRERVDLMARHLRPARPSAASAWI
;
A
#
# COMPACT_ATOMS: atom_id res chain seq x y z
N MET A 1 5.43 21.40 -20.71
CA MET A 1 4.36 20.40 -20.47
C MET A 1 3.73 20.62 -19.10
N LEU A 2 2.41 20.80 -19.03
CA LEU A 2 1.66 21.02 -17.79
C LEU A 2 0.88 19.76 -17.38
N GLY A 3 1.10 19.22 -16.19
CA GLY A 3 0.22 18.21 -15.60
C GLY A 3 -0.99 18.86 -14.93
N VAL A 4 -2.19 18.35 -15.17
CA VAL A 4 -3.43 18.78 -14.48
C VAL A 4 -4.08 17.57 -13.84
N VAL A 5 -4.24 17.64 -12.53
CA VAL A 5 -4.87 16.63 -11.69
C VAL A 5 -6.26 17.13 -11.24
N PRO A 6 -7.35 16.77 -11.94
CA PRO A 6 -8.69 17.18 -11.53
C PRO A 6 -9.18 16.32 -10.36
N ALA A 7 -9.51 16.95 -9.24
CA ALA A 7 -9.98 16.26 -8.04
C ALA A 7 -11.18 17.03 -7.46
N ARG A 8 -12.41 16.65 -7.81
CA ARG A 8 -13.63 17.29 -7.30
C ARG A 8 -14.06 16.73 -5.94
N GLY A 9 -14.70 17.56 -5.11
CA GLY A 9 -15.29 17.11 -3.84
C GLY A 9 -16.51 16.21 -4.03
N GLY A 10 -17.45 16.65 -4.87
CA GLY A 10 -18.72 15.97 -5.13
C GLY A 10 -18.58 14.65 -5.90
N SER A 11 -18.43 13.53 -5.19
CA SER A 11 -18.37 12.18 -5.78
C SER A 11 -19.62 11.37 -5.39
N LYS A 12 -20.37 10.87 -6.38
CA LYS A 12 -21.63 10.12 -6.18
C LYS A 12 -21.42 8.66 -5.77
N GLY A 13 -20.44 7.98 -6.37
CA GLY A 13 -20.21 6.55 -6.12
C GLY A 13 -19.49 6.29 -4.81
N ILE A 14 -18.39 7.01 -4.56
CA ILE A 14 -17.58 6.91 -3.35
C ILE A 14 -17.50 8.31 -2.73
N PRO A 15 -18.05 8.55 -1.53
CA PRO A 15 -17.90 9.83 -0.84
C PRO A 15 -16.42 10.19 -0.67
N ASN A 16 -16.05 11.43 -1.00
CA ASN A 16 -14.67 11.91 -0.93
C ASN A 16 -13.66 11.03 -1.69
N LYS A 17 -14.09 10.41 -2.81
CA LYS A 17 -13.32 9.47 -3.64
C LYS A 17 -11.84 9.83 -3.79
N ASN A 18 -11.53 11.06 -4.18
CA ASN A 18 -10.17 11.53 -4.46
C ASN A 18 -9.21 11.46 -3.24
N VAL A 19 -9.74 11.50 -2.03
CA VAL A 19 -8.97 11.38 -0.78
C VAL A 19 -9.32 10.13 0.01
N THR A 20 -10.10 9.21 -0.58
CA THR A 20 -10.38 7.91 0.04
C THR A 20 -9.11 7.08 0.15
N THR A 21 -9.00 6.30 1.22
CA THR A 21 -7.81 5.48 1.47
C THR A 21 -7.84 4.24 0.58
N ILE A 22 -6.74 4.00 -0.13
CA ILE A 22 -6.47 2.78 -0.89
C ILE A 22 -5.03 2.34 -0.65
N ALA A 23 -4.83 1.06 -0.34
CA ALA A 23 -3.58 0.45 0.08
C ALA A 23 -2.82 1.29 1.14
N GLY A 24 -3.57 1.79 2.13
CA GLY A 24 -3.04 2.54 3.27
C GLY A 24 -2.70 4.02 2.99
N ARG A 25 -3.01 4.56 1.81
CA ARG A 25 -2.72 5.96 1.44
C ARG A 25 -3.90 6.62 0.73
N PRO A 26 -4.08 7.95 0.79
CA PRO A 26 -5.11 8.62 0.00
C PRO A 26 -4.96 8.34 -1.50
N MET A 27 -6.06 8.13 -2.23
CA MET A 27 -6.02 7.82 -3.67
C MET A 27 -5.22 8.86 -4.48
N LEU A 28 -5.34 10.15 -4.14
CA LEU A 28 -4.56 11.24 -4.73
C LEU A 28 -3.04 11.06 -4.58
N ALA A 29 -2.57 10.38 -3.53
CA ALA A 29 -1.15 10.17 -3.25
C ALA A 29 -0.43 9.38 -4.35
N TYR A 30 -1.12 8.41 -4.97
CA TYR A 30 -0.57 7.65 -6.09
C TYR A 30 -0.36 8.52 -7.31
N THR A 31 -1.28 9.46 -7.54
CA THR A 31 -1.10 10.44 -8.60
C THR A 31 0.03 11.41 -8.30
N ALA A 32 0.16 11.84 -7.04
CA ALA A 32 1.27 12.69 -6.59
C ALA A 32 2.63 12.03 -6.80
N ASP A 33 2.78 10.74 -6.45
CA ASP A 33 4.03 10.01 -6.65
C ASP A 33 4.41 9.89 -8.13
N ALA A 34 3.43 9.58 -8.98
CA ALA A 34 3.68 9.44 -10.40
C ALA A 34 3.98 10.79 -11.07
N VAL A 35 3.38 11.89 -10.60
CA VAL A 35 3.76 13.26 -10.99
C VAL A 35 5.20 13.56 -10.57
N ARG A 36 5.55 13.28 -9.31
CA ARG A 36 6.90 13.54 -8.76
C ARG A 36 7.98 12.73 -9.46
N GLY A 37 7.66 11.51 -9.89
CA GLY A 37 8.60 10.64 -10.61
C GLY A 37 8.73 10.95 -12.10
N SER A 38 7.83 11.74 -12.69
CA SER A 38 7.87 12.06 -14.12
C SER A 38 9.00 13.03 -14.43
N ARG A 39 9.74 12.76 -15.51
CA ARG A 39 10.85 13.61 -15.98
C ARG A 39 10.41 14.59 -17.06
N ARG A 40 9.20 14.40 -17.61
CA ARG A 40 8.70 15.16 -18.76
C ARG A 40 7.73 16.29 -18.39
N LEU A 41 7.20 16.29 -17.17
CA LEU A 41 6.37 17.40 -16.68
C LEU A 41 7.25 18.58 -16.25
N THR A 42 6.91 19.76 -16.75
CA THR A 42 7.55 21.02 -16.34
C THR A 42 6.93 21.53 -15.03
N ARG A 43 5.62 21.35 -14.89
CA ARG A 43 4.83 21.76 -13.74
C ARG A 43 3.60 20.87 -13.64
N ALA A 44 3.08 20.65 -12.44
CA ALA A 44 1.83 19.92 -12.24
C ALA A 44 0.96 20.59 -11.17
N VAL A 45 -0.33 20.73 -11.45
CA VAL A 45 -1.28 21.41 -10.57
C VAL A 45 -2.51 20.57 -10.32
N VAL A 46 -3.11 20.71 -9.14
CA VAL A 46 -4.42 20.14 -8.81
C VAL A 46 -5.50 21.17 -9.07
N SER A 47 -6.53 20.76 -9.79
CA SER A 47 -7.76 21.54 -9.98
C SER A 47 -8.86 20.93 -9.10
N THR A 48 -9.21 21.63 -8.02
CA THR A 48 -10.22 21.21 -7.04
C THR A 48 -11.10 22.39 -6.65
N ASP A 49 -12.37 22.12 -6.39
CA ASP A 49 -13.35 23.02 -5.77
C ASP A 49 -13.43 22.85 -4.24
N ASP A 50 -12.77 21.81 -3.72
CA ASP A 50 -12.86 21.38 -2.33
C ASP A 50 -11.56 21.69 -1.58
N GLU A 51 -11.68 22.43 -0.47
CA GLU A 51 -10.56 22.83 0.38
C GLU A 51 -9.93 21.67 1.15
N ALA A 52 -10.69 20.64 1.52
CA ALA A 52 -10.11 19.45 2.15
C ALA A 52 -9.22 18.68 1.18
N ILE A 53 -9.67 18.53 -0.07
CA ILE A 53 -8.84 17.97 -1.15
C ILE A 53 -7.61 18.85 -1.39
N ALA A 54 -7.77 20.18 -1.40
CA ALA A 54 -6.66 21.12 -1.59
C ALA A 54 -5.60 20.98 -0.49
N ARG A 55 -6.00 20.80 0.78
CA ARG A 55 -5.07 20.55 1.90
C ARG A 55 -4.30 19.25 1.70
N VAL A 56 -5.00 18.14 1.44
CA VAL A 56 -4.36 16.82 1.20
C VAL A 56 -3.41 16.88 0.01
N ALA A 57 -3.78 17.56 -1.08
CA ALA A 57 -2.92 17.77 -2.24
C ALA A 57 -1.60 18.47 -1.87
N ARG A 58 -1.66 19.55 -1.09
CA ARG A 58 -0.48 20.30 -0.65
C ARG A 58 0.42 19.46 0.27
N GLU A 59 -0.16 18.70 1.20
CA GLU A 59 0.57 17.76 2.07
C GLU A 59 1.31 16.68 1.27
N LEU A 60 0.74 16.25 0.14
CA LEU A 60 1.37 15.31 -0.80
C LEU A 60 2.42 15.95 -1.72
N GLY A 61 2.66 17.26 -1.59
CA GLY A 61 3.62 18.02 -2.39
C GLY A 61 3.12 18.43 -3.77
N LEU A 62 1.79 18.45 -4.00
CA LEU A 62 1.20 18.96 -5.23
C LEU A 62 0.85 20.45 -5.12
N GLU A 63 0.99 21.18 -6.22
CA GLU A 63 0.60 22.59 -6.28
C GLU A 63 -0.92 22.74 -6.42
N VAL A 64 -1.51 23.66 -5.65
CA VAL A 64 -2.93 24.06 -5.76
C VAL A 64 -2.99 25.58 -5.89
N PRO A 65 -2.68 26.14 -7.08
CA PRO A 65 -2.52 27.58 -7.26
C PRO A 65 -3.84 28.35 -7.28
N PHE A 66 -4.95 27.67 -7.52
CA PHE A 66 -6.31 28.23 -7.55
C PHE A 66 -7.30 27.20 -7.01
N LEU A 67 -8.48 27.69 -6.60
CA LEU A 67 -9.66 26.85 -6.48
C LEU A 67 -10.47 26.91 -7.77
N ARG A 68 -10.99 25.76 -8.17
CA ARG A 68 -11.86 25.65 -9.33
C ARG A 68 -13.26 26.18 -8.98
N PRO A 69 -13.87 27.02 -9.84
CA PRO A 69 -15.25 27.46 -9.68
C PRO A 69 -16.25 26.30 -9.62
N ALA A 70 -17.32 26.47 -8.83
CA ALA A 70 -18.30 25.41 -8.55
C ALA A 70 -19.01 24.91 -9.81
N GLU A 71 -19.25 25.77 -10.80
CA GLU A 71 -19.85 25.41 -12.09
C GLU A 71 -18.98 24.40 -12.88
N LEU A 72 -17.68 24.38 -12.64
CA LEU A 72 -16.75 23.42 -13.24
C LEU A 72 -16.58 22.13 -12.39
N ALA A 73 -17.32 22.01 -11.30
CA ALA A 73 -17.30 20.85 -10.40
C ALA A 73 -18.63 20.07 -10.36
N ALA A 74 -19.64 20.50 -11.13
CA ALA A 74 -20.91 19.79 -11.22
C ALA A 74 -20.75 18.39 -11.83
N ASP A 75 -21.71 17.49 -11.55
CA ASP A 75 -21.57 16.08 -11.90
C ASP A 75 -21.38 15.83 -13.39
N GLY A 76 -22.08 16.59 -14.22
CA GLY A 76 -22.06 16.50 -15.67
C GLY A 76 -21.04 17.41 -16.35
N THR A 77 -20.19 18.13 -15.60
CA THR A 77 -19.21 19.03 -16.20
C THR A 77 -18.20 18.22 -17.03
N PRO A 78 -18.04 18.50 -18.33
CA PRO A 78 -17.02 17.85 -19.15
C PRO A 78 -15.60 18.20 -18.69
N MET A 79 -14.62 17.36 -19.04
CA MET A 79 -13.23 17.58 -18.62
C MET A 79 -12.57 18.77 -19.35
N LEU A 80 -12.97 19.04 -20.59
CA LEU A 80 -12.42 20.11 -21.42
C LEU A 80 -12.41 21.50 -20.74
N PRO A 81 -13.55 22.03 -20.25
CA PRO A 81 -13.57 23.34 -19.58
C PRO A 81 -12.76 23.38 -18.28
N VAL A 82 -12.58 22.23 -17.60
CA VAL A 82 -11.70 22.13 -16.42
C VAL A 82 -10.23 22.34 -16.82
N LEU A 83 -9.79 21.72 -17.92
CA LEU A 83 -8.43 21.90 -18.42
C LEU A 83 -8.20 23.33 -18.95
N GLN A 84 -9.17 23.87 -19.70
CA GLN A 84 -9.11 25.25 -20.20
C GLN A 84 -9.07 26.27 -19.07
N HIS A 85 -9.80 26.04 -17.97
CA HIS A 85 -9.70 26.86 -16.77
C HIS A 85 -8.28 26.82 -16.18
N ALA A 86 -7.71 25.64 -15.98
CA ALA A 86 -6.36 25.50 -15.43
C ALA A 86 -5.29 26.20 -16.28
N VAL A 87 -5.38 26.11 -17.61
CA VAL A 87 -4.48 26.81 -18.53
C VAL A 87 -4.62 28.33 -18.39
N ARG A 88 -5.85 28.85 -18.35
CA ARG A 88 -6.11 30.30 -18.23
C ARG A 88 -5.60 30.89 -16.91
N GLU A 89 -5.87 30.22 -15.79
CA GLU A 89 -5.40 30.67 -14.47
C GLU A 89 -3.87 30.75 -14.42
N LEU A 90 -3.19 29.72 -14.95
CA LEU A 90 -1.73 29.69 -14.98
C LEU A 90 -1.13 30.70 -15.96
N ALA A 91 -1.77 30.95 -17.09
CA ALA A 91 -1.37 32.01 -18.01
C ALA A 91 -1.45 33.40 -17.34
N GLY A 92 -2.48 33.64 -16.53
CA GLY A 92 -2.60 34.86 -15.71
C GLY A 92 -1.45 35.04 -14.72
N SER A 93 -0.83 33.95 -14.27
CA SER A 93 0.37 33.94 -13.41
C SER A 93 1.72 33.95 -14.18
N GLY A 94 1.69 34.06 -15.51
CA GLY A 94 2.89 34.08 -16.36
C GLY A 94 3.39 32.71 -16.85
N PHE A 95 2.67 31.62 -16.59
CA PHE A 95 3.04 30.29 -17.08
C PHE A 95 2.23 29.91 -18.32
N VAL A 96 2.91 29.68 -19.44
CA VAL A 96 2.30 29.25 -20.71
C VAL A 96 2.66 27.78 -20.96
N ALA A 97 1.65 26.95 -21.22
CA ALA A 97 1.83 25.53 -21.49
C ALA A 97 1.73 25.25 -23.01
N ASP A 98 2.69 24.52 -23.58
CA ASP A 98 2.59 24.03 -24.97
C ASP A 98 1.58 22.89 -25.12
N ALA A 99 1.46 22.07 -24.07
CA ALA A 99 0.53 20.97 -23.97
C ALA A 99 0.19 20.67 -22.50
N VAL A 100 -0.97 20.05 -22.32
CA VAL A 100 -1.56 19.66 -21.04
C VAL A 100 -1.62 18.14 -20.96
N VAL A 101 -1.27 17.60 -19.80
CA VAL A 101 -1.35 16.19 -19.45
C VAL A 101 -2.41 16.02 -18.37
N LEU A 102 -3.57 15.48 -18.73
CA LEU A 102 -4.64 15.12 -17.80
C LEU A 102 -4.27 13.86 -17.04
N LEU A 103 -4.33 13.93 -15.71
CA LEU A 103 -3.93 12.87 -14.78
C LEU A 103 -5.03 12.65 -13.73
N GLN A 104 -6.02 11.81 -14.07
CA GLN A 104 -7.15 11.57 -13.18
C GLN A 104 -6.72 10.76 -11.95
N PRO A 105 -7.08 11.19 -10.71
CA PRO A 105 -6.78 10.43 -9.50
C PRO A 105 -7.38 9.02 -9.47
N THR A 106 -8.46 8.79 -10.24
CA THR A 106 -9.17 7.51 -10.33
C THR A 106 -8.35 6.39 -10.97
N SER A 107 -7.18 6.71 -11.53
CA SER A 107 -6.21 5.75 -12.08
C SER A 107 -4.96 5.60 -11.20
N PRO A 108 -5.05 5.03 -9.98
CA PRO A 108 -3.93 5.00 -9.03
C PRO A 108 -2.78 4.07 -9.43
N LEU A 109 -3.00 3.16 -10.38
CA LEU A 109 -1.98 2.22 -10.87
C LEU A 109 -1.06 2.83 -11.94
N ARG A 110 -1.37 4.05 -12.39
CA ARG A 110 -0.56 4.85 -13.30
C ARG A 110 0.79 5.20 -12.65
N ARG A 111 1.87 5.05 -13.41
CA ARG A 111 3.23 5.37 -12.98
C ARG A 111 3.79 6.57 -13.74
N ALA A 112 4.95 7.05 -13.29
CA ALA A 112 5.71 8.11 -13.93
C ALA A 112 6.06 7.78 -15.38
N GLU A 113 6.43 6.53 -15.66
CA GLU A 113 6.82 6.10 -17.02
C GLU A 113 5.66 6.18 -18.01
N HIS A 114 4.41 6.07 -17.53
CA HIS A 114 3.23 6.26 -18.38
C HIS A 114 3.05 7.73 -18.78
N ILE A 115 3.34 8.65 -17.87
CA ILE A 115 3.30 10.09 -18.18
C ILE A 115 4.38 10.40 -19.21
N ASP A 116 5.61 9.99 -18.91
CA ASP A 116 6.77 10.29 -19.75
C ASP A 116 6.57 9.74 -21.16
N ARG A 117 6.13 8.48 -21.29
CA ARG A 117 5.84 7.85 -22.59
C ARG A 117 4.75 8.58 -23.37
N ALA A 118 3.71 9.10 -22.73
CA ALA A 118 2.65 9.83 -23.41
C ALA A 118 3.17 11.16 -23.99
N VAL A 119 4.02 11.86 -23.22
CA VAL A 119 4.67 13.09 -23.68
C VAL A 119 5.65 12.80 -24.82
N ASP A 120 6.49 11.77 -24.68
CA ASP A 120 7.45 11.35 -25.71
C ASP A 120 6.75 11.03 -27.04
N LEU A 121 5.61 10.30 -26.97
CA LEU A 121 4.79 9.98 -28.14
C LEU A 121 4.21 11.23 -28.79
N LEU A 122 3.70 12.18 -27.99
CA LEU A 122 3.10 13.42 -28.49
C LEU A 122 4.12 14.25 -29.26
N GLU A 123 5.33 14.37 -28.72
CA GLU A 123 6.43 15.10 -29.35
C GLU A 123 6.95 14.39 -30.60
N ALA A 124 7.25 13.08 -30.50
CA ALA A 124 7.86 12.33 -31.59
C ALA A 124 6.94 12.22 -32.82
N THR A 125 5.63 12.15 -32.62
CA THR A 125 4.66 12.01 -33.71
C THR A 125 4.16 13.33 -34.26
N GLY A 126 4.27 14.42 -33.49
CA GLY A 126 3.63 15.69 -33.86
C GLY A 126 2.11 15.70 -33.72
N ALA A 127 1.50 14.63 -33.19
CA ALA A 127 0.05 14.45 -33.09
C ALA A 127 -0.64 15.55 -32.27
N ASP A 128 -1.96 15.67 -32.42
CA ASP A 128 -2.79 16.59 -31.63
C ASP A 128 -2.87 16.13 -30.16
N SER A 129 -3.01 14.81 -29.97
CA SER A 129 -3.10 14.20 -28.66
C SER A 129 -2.58 12.75 -28.61
N VAL A 130 -2.29 12.31 -27.39
CA VAL A 130 -2.02 10.91 -27.03
C VAL A 130 -2.97 10.53 -25.90
N VAL A 131 -3.66 9.40 -26.04
CA VAL A 131 -4.60 8.88 -25.03
C VAL A 131 -4.19 7.49 -24.57
N SER A 132 -4.20 7.26 -23.26
CA SER A 132 -4.03 5.93 -22.70
C SER A 132 -5.22 5.03 -23.02
N VAL A 133 -4.93 3.82 -23.48
CA VAL A 133 -5.94 2.83 -23.83
C VAL A 133 -5.56 1.45 -23.30
N VAL A 134 -6.57 0.61 -23.14
CA VAL A 134 -6.43 -0.81 -22.80
C VAL A 134 -7.00 -1.67 -23.92
N GLU A 135 -6.35 -2.79 -24.21
CA GLU A 135 -6.91 -3.77 -25.15
C GLU A 135 -8.19 -4.38 -24.56
N VAL A 136 -9.27 -4.33 -25.32
CA VAL A 136 -10.57 -4.85 -24.88
C VAL A 136 -10.53 -6.37 -24.92
N PRO A 137 -10.89 -7.06 -23.81
CA PRO A 137 -10.98 -8.51 -23.82
C PRO A 137 -11.94 -9.00 -24.91
N HIS A 138 -11.62 -10.12 -25.55
CA HIS A 138 -12.33 -10.59 -26.75
C HIS A 138 -13.85 -10.75 -26.56
N GLN A 139 -14.31 -11.03 -25.33
CA GLN A 139 -15.73 -11.16 -24.96
C GLN A 139 -16.48 -9.82 -24.89
N PHE A 140 -15.77 -8.70 -24.81
CA PHE A 140 -16.33 -7.35 -24.77
C PHE A 140 -16.12 -6.58 -26.08
N THR A 141 -15.70 -7.26 -27.15
CA THR A 141 -15.65 -6.69 -28.49
C THR A 141 -17.07 -6.40 -29.01
N PRO A 142 -17.28 -5.41 -29.89
CA PRO A 142 -18.61 -5.10 -30.43
C PRO A 142 -19.34 -6.30 -31.05
N THR A 143 -18.61 -7.25 -31.63
CA THR A 143 -19.15 -8.49 -32.21
C THR A 143 -19.58 -9.53 -31.17
N SER A 144 -19.28 -9.31 -29.89
CA SER A 144 -19.60 -10.21 -28.77
C SER A 144 -20.60 -9.60 -27.78
N ILE A 145 -20.84 -8.29 -27.85
CA ILE A 145 -21.80 -7.60 -27.00
C ILE A 145 -23.20 -7.80 -27.58
N MET A 146 -24.17 -8.06 -26.70
CA MET A 146 -25.59 -8.19 -27.02
C MET A 146 -26.39 -7.14 -26.24
N ARG A 147 -27.48 -6.63 -26.83
CA ARG A 147 -28.49 -5.79 -26.18
C ARG A 147 -29.63 -6.67 -25.68
N LEU A 148 -30.19 -6.31 -24.52
CA LEU A 148 -31.45 -6.87 -24.04
C LEU A 148 -32.61 -6.08 -24.67
N ASP A 149 -33.50 -6.79 -25.36
CA ASP A 149 -34.71 -6.27 -25.99
C ASP A 149 -35.92 -7.06 -25.46
N GLY A 150 -36.53 -6.53 -24.39
CA GLY A 150 -37.48 -7.29 -23.57
C GLY A 150 -36.79 -8.47 -22.88
N GLU A 151 -37.23 -9.69 -23.19
CA GLU A 151 -36.61 -10.94 -22.70
C GLU A 151 -35.62 -11.55 -23.70
N ARG A 152 -35.38 -10.88 -24.84
CA ARG A 152 -34.54 -11.42 -25.93
C ARG A 152 -33.18 -10.73 -25.96
N LEU A 153 -32.16 -11.50 -26.32
CA LEU A 153 -30.84 -10.94 -26.64
C LEU A 153 -30.72 -10.70 -28.14
N ARG A 154 -30.20 -9.54 -28.53
CA ARG A 154 -29.87 -9.18 -29.92
C ARG A 154 -28.43 -8.67 -30.03
N PRO A 155 -27.72 -8.88 -31.15
CA PRO A 155 -26.38 -8.31 -31.33
C PRO A 155 -26.35 -6.79 -31.10
N TYR A 156 -25.28 -6.29 -30.48
CA TYR A 156 -25.10 -4.86 -30.29
C TYR A 156 -24.70 -4.15 -31.59
N ALA A 157 -23.76 -4.72 -32.33
CA ALA A 157 -23.31 -4.19 -33.61
C ALA A 157 -23.89 -5.00 -34.77
N ASP A 158 -24.18 -4.32 -35.87
CA ASP A 158 -24.49 -4.97 -37.14
C ASP A 158 -23.24 -5.67 -37.70
N GLY A 159 -23.41 -6.83 -38.34
CA GLY A 159 -22.32 -7.56 -38.99
C GLY A 159 -22.33 -9.07 -38.73
N PRO A 160 -21.37 -9.79 -39.33
CA PRO A 160 -21.27 -11.24 -39.17
C PRO A 160 -20.92 -11.62 -37.72
N ILE A 161 -21.57 -12.67 -37.22
CA ILE A 161 -21.25 -13.22 -35.90
C ILE A 161 -19.90 -13.94 -36.00
N VAL A 162 -18.85 -13.30 -35.49
CA VAL A 162 -17.52 -13.88 -35.40
C VAL A 162 -17.40 -14.63 -34.07
N THR A 163 -17.46 -15.96 -34.13
CA THR A 163 -17.43 -16.82 -32.93
C THR A 163 -16.02 -17.16 -32.46
N ARG A 164 -15.08 -17.34 -33.41
CA ARG A 164 -13.69 -17.72 -33.11
C ARG A 164 -12.91 -16.52 -32.60
N ARG A 165 -12.20 -16.69 -31.47
CA ARG A 165 -11.45 -15.61 -30.81
C ARG A 165 -10.37 -14.99 -31.71
N GLN A 166 -9.67 -15.82 -32.47
CA GLN A 166 -8.56 -15.40 -33.33
C GLN A 166 -8.97 -14.54 -34.53
N ASP A 167 -10.25 -14.60 -34.93
CA ASP A 167 -10.77 -13.85 -36.05
C ASP A 167 -11.37 -12.50 -35.60
N LYS A 168 -11.44 -12.26 -34.28
CA LYS A 168 -12.01 -11.02 -33.74
C LYS A 168 -11.00 -9.88 -33.90
N PRO A 169 -11.46 -8.68 -34.31
CA PRO A 169 -10.60 -7.52 -34.39
C PRO A 169 -10.08 -7.15 -32.99
N ARG A 170 -8.82 -6.74 -32.92
CA ARG A 170 -8.26 -6.11 -31.72
C ARG A 170 -8.80 -4.69 -31.64
N VAL A 171 -9.50 -4.40 -30.56
CA VAL A 171 -10.08 -3.08 -30.30
C VAL A 171 -9.60 -2.59 -28.93
N TYR A 172 -9.59 -1.28 -28.76
CA TYR A 172 -9.03 -0.63 -27.59
C TYR A 172 -10.07 0.31 -26.99
N ALA A 173 -10.16 0.33 -25.66
CA ALA A 173 -11.02 1.22 -24.92
C ALA A 173 -10.17 2.25 -24.17
N ARG A 174 -10.72 3.46 -24.00
CA ARG A 174 -10.18 4.43 -23.03
C ARG A 174 -10.30 3.82 -21.64
N ASN A 175 -9.25 3.90 -20.85
CA ASN A 175 -9.17 3.29 -19.52
C ASN A 175 -9.42 4.32 -18.41
N GLY A 176 -10.52 5.08 -18.51
CA GLY A 176 -10.76 6.19 -17.57
C GLY A 176 -9.64 7.22 -17.63
N PRO A 177 -9.31 7.69 -18.84
CA PRO A 177 -7.94 7.76 -19.34
C PRO A 177 -6.94 8.16 -18.26
N ALA A 178 -6.14 7.18 -17.84
CA ALA A 178 -5.05 7.39 -16.90
C ALA A 178 -4.13 8.55 -17.32
N VAL A 179 -3.90 8.70 -18.63
CA VAL A 179 -3.15 9.81 -19.22
C VAL A 179 -3.83 10.29 -20.50
N VAL A 180 -4.06 11.59 -20.61
CA VAL A 180 -4.27 12.27 -21.91
C VAL A 180 -3.27 13.40 -22.04
N ALA A 181 -2.36 13.31 -22.99
CA ALA A 181 -1.47 14.42 -23.35
C ALA A 181 -2.04 15.10 -24.60
N VAL A 182 -2.32 16.40 -24.53
CA VAL A 182 -3.01 17.14 -25.60
C VAL A 182 -2.39 18.53 -25.76
N ARG A 183 -2.18 18.95 -27.00
CA ARG A 183 -1.64 20.29 -27.28
C ARG A 183 -2.60 21.37 -26.80
N THR A 184 -2.04 22.45 -26.24
CA THR A 184 -2.87 23.56 -25.74
C THR A 184 -3.72 24.17 -26.86
N SER A 185 -3.17 24.27 -28.07
CA SER A 185 -3.91 24.75 -29.24
C SER A 185 -5.11 23.87 -29.62
N VAL A 186 -5.09 22.58 -29.29
CA VAL A 186 -6.21 21.65 -29.53
C VAL A 186 -7.31 21.87 -28.48
N LEU A 187 -6.91 22.09 -27.22
CA LEU A 187 -7.83 22.47 -26.15
C LEU A 187 -8.52 23.80 -26.43
N GLU A 188 -7.79 24.79 -26.93
CA GLU A 188 -8.32 26.12 -27.28
C GLU A 188 -9.34 26.05 -28.42
N ARG A 189 -9.16 25.13 -29.37
CA ARG A 189 -10.16 24.82 -30.42
C ARG A 189 -11.35 23.99 -29.93
N GLY A 190 -11.39 23.66 -28.63
CA GLY A 190 -12.51 22.97 -28.01
C GLY A 190 -12.48 21.44 -28.13
N SER A 191 -11.29 20.83 -28.25
CA SER A 191 -11.16 19.38 -28.34
C SER A 191 -10.15 18.82 -27.33
N LEU A 192 -10.41 17.61 -26.81
CA LEU A 192 -9.45 16.84 -26.01
C LEU A 192 -8.58 15.90 -26.85
N TYR A 193 -9.00 15.63 -28.10
CA TYR A 193 -8.41 14.57 -28.92
C TYR A 193 -7.84 15.09 -30.25
N GLY A 194 -8.41 16.17 -30.79
CA GLY A 194 -8.06 16.65 -32.12
C GLY A 194 -8.41 15.66 -33.23
N ASP A 195 -7.78 15.83 -34.39
CA ASP A 195 -7.96 14.97 -35.56
C ASP A 195 -6.93 13.84 -35.59
N ASP A 196 -5.70 14.10 -35.11
CA ASP A 196 -4.66 13.08 -34.93
C ASP A 196 -4.51 12.69 -33.45
N CYS A 197 -5.23 11.65 -33.04
CA CYS A 197 -5.18 11.07 -31.70
C CYS A 197 -4.45 9.73 -31.69
N ARG A 198 -3.29 9.66 -31.02
CA ARG A 198 -2.46 8.45 -30.97
C ARG A 198 -2.73 7.62 -29.70
N PRO A 199 -2.76 6.28 -29.80
CA PRO A 199 -2.95 5.43 -28.63
C PRO A 199 -1.64 5.20 -27.87
N MET A 200 -1.69 5.25 -26.55
CA MET A 200 -0.69 4.68 -25.66
C MET A 200 -1.28 3.46 -24.96
N VAL A 201 -0.98 2.27 -25.48
CA VAL A 201 -1.50 1.01 -24.89
C VAL A 201 -0.84 0.76 -23.53
N MET A 202 -1.68 0.57 -22.50
CA MET A 202 -1.33 0.18 -21.14
C MET A 202 -1.78 -1.25 -20.84
N SER A 203 -1.15 -1.88 -19.86
CA SER A 203 -1.57 -3.19 -19.38
C SER A 203 -2.94 -3.11 -18.69
N ALA A 204 -3.70 -4.20 -18.68
CA ALA A 204 -4.98 -4.26 -17.96
C ALA A 204 -4.79 -3.96 -16.45
N ALA A 205 -3.71 -4.45 -15.86
CA ALA A 205 -3.37 -4.20 -14.45
C ALA A 205 -2.98 -2.74 -14.16
N ASP A 206 -2.59 -1.96 -15.17
CA ASP A 206 -2.32 -0.52 -15.01
C ASP A 206 -3.52 0.36 -15.35
N SER A 207 -4.61 -0.24 -15.84
CA SER A 207 -5.75 0.43 -16.47
C SER A 207 -7.02 0.38 -15.62
N VAL A 208 -6.88 0.13 -14.31
CA VAL A 208 -8.03 0.19 -13.39
C VAL A 208 -8.43 1.64 -13.18
N ASP A 209 -9.68 1.94 -13.52
CA ASP A 209 -10.36 3.19 -13.23
C ASP A 209 -11.34 2.93 -12.09
N ILE A 210 -11.20 3.67 -10.99
CA ILE A 210 -12.06 3.50 -9.82
C ILE A 210 -13.32 4.28 -10.07
N ASP A 211 -14.50 3.66 -10.04
CA ASP A 211 -15.80 4.36 -10.06
C ASP A 211 -16.72 3.96 -8.90
N GLY A 212 -16.62 2.70 -8.48
CA GLY A 212 -17.37 2.15 -7.35
C GLY A 212 -16.51 1.35 -6.37
N PRO A 213 -17.15 0.82 -5.31
CA PRO A 213 -16.47 0.06 -4.27
C PRO A 213 -15.71 -1.19 -4.77
N GLU A 214 -16.20 -1.86 -5.81
CA GLU A 214 -15.53 -3.05 -6.37
C GLU A 214 -14.22 -2.71 -7.09
N ASP A 215 -14.17 -1.56 -7.76
CA ASP A 215 -12.94 -1.07 -8.39
C ASP A 215 -11.92 -0.67 -7.33
N LEU A 216 -12.38 -0.07 -6.23
CA LEU A 216 -11.55 0.28 -5.08
C LEU A 216 -10.88 -0.96 -4.50
N ALA A 217 -11.65 -2.04 -4.25
CA ALA A 217 -11.12 -3.31 -3.74
C ALA A 217 -10.12 -3.96 -4.72
N SER A 218 -10.40 -3.87 -6.02
CA SER A 218 -9.52 -4.39 -7.08
C SER A 218 -8.19 -3.63 -7.14
N ALA A 219 -8.25 -2.29 -7.09
CA ALA A 219 -7.07 -1.45 -7.07
C ALA A 219 -6.27 -1.63 -5.77
N ASP A 220 -6.93 -1.83 -4.63
CA ASP A 220 -6.30 -2.13 -3.33
C ASP A 220 -5.42 -3.38 -3.42
N LEU A 221 -5.99 -4.49 -3.91
CA LEU A 221 -5.27 -5.74 -4.13
C LEU A 221 -4.07 -5.57 -5.07
N LEU A 222 -4.25 -4.86 -6.19
CA LEU A 222 -3.19 -4.67 -7.19
C LEU A 222 -2.06 -3.77 -6.66
N LEU A 223 -2.39 -2.75 -5.88
CA LEU A 223 -1.41 -1.89 -5.22
C LEU A 223 -0.66 -2.65 -4.13
N MET A 224 -1.36 -3.42 -3.27
CA MET A 224 -0.74 -4.24 -2.25
C MET A 224 0.22 -5.29 -2.82
N ARG A 225 -0.11 -5.91 -3.97
CA ARG A 225 0.82 -6.83 -4.66
C ARG A 225 2.11 -6.17 -5.14
N ARG A 226 2.10 -4.85 -5.38
CA ARG A 226 3.30 -4.08 -5.75
C ARG A 226 4.12 -3.69 -4.54
N ILE A 227 3.52 -3.65 -3.36
CA ILE A 227 4.26 -3.48 -2.11
C ILE A 227 5.06 -4.78 -1.91
N GLN A 228 6.31 -4.76 -2.37
CA GLN A 228 7.28 -5.78 -2.00
C GLN A 228 7.56 -5.61 -0.51
N ILE A 229 6.83 -6.33 0.33
CA ILE A 229 7.35 -6.68 1.65
C ILE A 229 8.57 -7.54 1.35
N PRO A 230 9.80 -7.14 1.71
CA PRO A 230 10.98 -7.95 1.46
C PRO A 230 10.86 -9.23 2.28
N TYR A 231 10.30 -10.26 1.66
CA TYR A 231 10.35 -11.62 2.17
C TYR A 231 11.79 -12.10 1.97
N ARG A 232 12.60 -12.03 3.02
CA ARG A 232 13.90 -12.70 3.02
C ARG A 232 13.64 -14.19 2.87
N ARG A 233 14.35 -14.87 1.97
CA ARG A 233 14.20 -16.32 1.86
C ARG A 233 14.69 -17.00 3.14
N PRO A 234 14.17 -18.19 3.53
CA PRO A 234 14.62 -18.92 4.72
C PRO A 234 16.14 -19.09 4.82
N ASP A 235 16.84 -19.18 3.68
CA ASP A 235 18.30 -19.27 3.54
C ASP A 235 19.03 -17.92 3.67
N GLU A 236 18.33 -16.80 3.50
CA GLU A 236 18.84 -15.44 3.74
C GLU A 236 18.70 -15.02 5.21
N TYR A 237 17.95 -15.78 6.02
CA TYR A 237 18.02 -15.68 7.47
C TYR A 237 19.28 -16.41 7.95
N GLN A 238 20.10 -15.74 8.78
CA GLN A 238 21.20 -16.43 9.46
C GLN A 238 20.61 -17.62 10.23
N ARG A 239 21.07 -18.83 9.91
CA ARG A 239 20.77 -20.02 10.71
C ARG A 239 21.30 -19.77 12.12
N VAL A 240 20.38 -19.55 13.04
CA VAL A 240 20.70 -19.46 14.45
C VAL A 240 21.11 -20.86 14.89
N ASP A 241 22.34 -21.02 15.37
CA ASP A 241 22.83 -22.28 15.90
C ASP A 241 22.06 -22.61 17.20
N ILE A 242 21.06 -23.47 17.07
CA ILE A 242 20.19 -23.85 18.18
C ILE A 242 20.99 -24.56 19.29
N ALA A 243 22.14 -25.17 18.96
CA ALA A 243 23.01 -25.77 19.96
C ALA A 243 23.71 -24.71 20.82
N GLN A 244 24.00 -23.53 20.28
CA GLN A 244 24.50 -22.38 21.05
C GLN A 244 23.41 -21.70 21.90
N LEU A 245 22.15 -21.86 21.51
CA LEU A 245 21.00 -21.37 22.29
C LEU A 245 20.52 -22.38 23.36
N ARG A 246 21.00 -23.61 23.33
CA ARG A 246 20.76 -24.59 24.40
C ARG A 246 21.90 -24.48 25.42
N PRO A 247 21.68 -23.87 26.59
CA PRO A 247 22.67 -23.95 27.65
C PRO A 247 22.77 -25.41 28.05
N GLY A 248 23.98 -25.98 27.97
CA GLY A 248 24.27 -27.38 28.29
C GLY A 248 24.08 -27.77 29.76
N GLY A 249 23.40 -26.96 30.56
CA GLY A 249 23.12 -27.16 31.97
C GLY A 249 21.63 -27.28 32.23
N SER A 250 21.26 -27.98 33.29
CA SER A 250 19.86 -28.03 33.76
C SER A 250 19.30 -26.61 33.95
N TYR A 251 17.98 -26.46 33.87
CA TYR A 251 17.25 -25.19 34.04
C TYR A 251 17.73 -24.34 35.25
N ARG A 252 18.31 -24.99 36.27
CA ARG A 252 18.96 -24.38 37.42
C ARG A 252 20.15 -23.47 37.06
N GLN A 253 21.01 -23.87 36.12
CA GLN A 253 22.13 -23.05 35.65
C GLN A 253 21.67 -21.87 34.77
N LEU A 254 20.54 -22.01 34.08
CA LEU A 254 19.88 -20.93 33.35
C LEU A 254 19.35 -19.84 34.29
N ILE A 255 18.87 -20.23 35.47
CA ILE A 255 18.38 -19.34 36.52
C ILE A 255 19.57 -18.67 37.25
N GLU A 256 20.64 -19.42 37.56
CA GLU A 256 21.82 -18.88 38.23
C GLU A 256 22.64 -17.90 37.35
N LYS A 257 22.56 -18.00 36.01
CA LYS A 257 23.34 -17.17 35.08
C LYS A 257 22.55 -16.09 34.33
N ARG A 258 21.22 -16.01 34.45
CA ARG A 258 20.48 -14.90 33.84
C ARG A 258 20.60 -13.65 34.69
N THR A 259 21.65 -12.90 34.41
CA THR A 259 21.57 -11.45 34.36
C THR A 259 20.45 -11.10 33.38
N HIS A 260 19.38 -10.44 33.83
CA HIS A 260 18.36 -9.97 32.88
C HIS A 260 19.08 -9.05 31.86
N PRO A 261 18.70 -8.99 30.56
CA PRO A 261 19.35 -8.08 29.61
C PRO A 261 19.41 -6.63 30.10
N ILE A 262 18.41 -6.23 30.91
CA ILE A 262 18.38 -4.94 31.61
C ILE A 262 19.42 -4.89 32.76
N ASP A 263 19.63 -5.95 33.53
CA ASP A 263 20.69 -6.00 34.56
C ASP A 263 22.09 -5.92 33.97
N GLU A 264 22.29 -6.43 32.74
CA GLU A 264 23.54 -6.28 32.01
C GLU A 264 23.72 -4.83 31.55
N LEU A 265 22.67 -4.21 31.00
CA LEU A 265 22.70 -2.79 30.63
C LEU A 265 22.91 -1.89 31.85
N VAL A 266 22.25 -2.15 32.97
CA VAL A 266 22.44 -1.41 34.24
C VAL A 266 23.84 -1.65 34.80
N ARG A 267 24.40 -2.87 34.71
CA ARG A 267 25.79 -3.12 35.10
C ARG A 267 26.79 -2.40 34.22
N ALA A 268 26.56 -2.36 32.91
CA ALA A 268 27.44 -1.72 31.94
C ALA A 268 27.38 -0.18 32.02
N HIS A 269 26.20 0.39 32.22
CA HIS A 269 25.95 1.84 32.15
C HIS A 269 25.68 2.49 33.51
N GLY A 270 25.65 1.72 34.60
CA GLY A 270 25.30 2.18 35.95
C GLY A 270 23.82 2.49 36.17
N ARG A 271 23.02 2.53 35.09
CA ARG A 271 21.57 2.83 35.07
C ARG A 271 20.96 2.32 33.75
N ILE A 272 19.64 2.33 33.65
CA ILE A 272 18.95 2.03 32.38
C ILE A 272 19.20 3.21 31.41
N PRO A 273 19.60 2.97 30.14
CA PRO A 273 19.75 4.01 29.13
C PRO A 273 18.47 4.82 28.88
N ASP A 274 18.62 6.15 28.68
CA ASP A 274 17.49 7.07 28.56
C ASP A 274 16.58 6.77 27.35
N ASP A 275 17.13 6.20 26.28
CA ASP A 275 16.41 5.83 25.05
C ASP A 275 15.48 4.62 25.20
N LEU A 276 15.58 3.93 26.35
CA LEU A 276 14.70 2.84 26.77
C LEU A 276 13.68 3.30 27.83
N LEU A 277 13.90 4.45 28.45
CA LEU A 277 12.99 5.07 29.41
C LEU A 277 11.98 6.00 28.72
N ALA A 278 12.31 6.52 27.52
CA ALA A 278 11.47 7.46 26.79
C ALA A 278 10.71 6.81 25.62
N PRO A 279 9.45 7.20 25.37
CA PRO A 279 8.73 6.80 24.17
C PRO A 279 9.48 7.20 22.90
N ARG A 280 9.57 6.28 21.94
CA ARG A 280 10.22 6.54 20.65
C ARG A 280 9.25 7.24 19.71
N PRO A 281 9.73 8.23 18.92
CA PRO A 281 8.93 8.80 17.86
C PRO A 281 8.62 7.72 16.80
N CYS A 282 7.54 7.93 16.07
CA CYS A 282 7.13 7.05 14.98
C CYS A 282 8.29 6.90 13.98
N PRO A 283 8.72 5.67 13.66
CA PRO A 283 9.85 5.44 12.76
C PRO A 283 9.57 5.83 11.31
N THR A 284 8.30 6.10 10.97
CA THR A 284 7.88 6.49 9.61
C THR A 284 7.75 7.99 9.44
N CYS A 285 7.07 8.68 10.36
CA CYS A 285 6.78 10.12 10.22
C CYS A 285 7.40 11.02 11.30
N GLY A 286 8.04 10.45 12.33
CA GLY A 286 8.66 11.20 13.42
C GLY A 286 7.70 11.72 14.49
N GLU A 287 6.38 11.53 14.32
CA GLU A 287 5.36 11.94 15.30
C GLU A 287 5.56 11.24 16.66
N ARG A 288 5.33 11.97 17.76
CA ARG A 288 5.46 11.46 19.14
C ARG A 288 4.11 11.12 19.75
N GLU A 289 3.03 11.72 19.27
CA GLU A 289 1.69 11.33 19.71
C GLU A 289 1.29 9.96 19.15
N ALA A 290 0.87 9.08 20.05
CA ALA A 290 0.41 7.73 19.71
C ALA A 290 -0.60 7.22 20.75
N SER A 291 -1.61 6.48 20.31
CA SER A 291 -2.58 5.81 21.18
C SER A 291 -2.08 4.43 21.59
N LEU A 292 -2.32 4.03 22.85
CA LEU A 292 -1.96 2.70 23.34
C LEU A 292 -2.92 1.64 22.77
N GLU A 293 -2.39 0.63 22.10
CA GLU A 293 -3.16 -0.52 21.60
C GLU A 293 -3.08 -1.70 22.56
N LEU A 294 -1.86 -1.98 23.05
CA LEU A 294 -1.59 -3.10 23.93
C LEU A 294 -0.36 -2.80 24.79
N GLU A 295 -0.43 -3.16 26.07
CA GLU A 295 0.71 -3.14 26.96
C GLU A 295 0.94 -4.53 27.52
N LYS A 296 2.15 -5.05 27.36
CA LYS A 296 2.58 -6.31 27.97
C LYS A 296 4.06 -6.26 28.28
N ASP A 297 4.43 -6.57 29.53
CA ASP A 297 5.82 -6.65 29.98
C ASP A 297 6.65 -5.39 29.63
N HIS A 298 6.06 -4.20 29.78
CA HIS A 298 6.65 -2.88 29.46
C HIS A 298 7.04 -2.65 27.98
N MET A 299 6.58 -3.54 27.10
CA MET A 299 6.50 -3.28 25.67
C MET A 299 5.11 -2.74 25.36
N ARG A 300 5.06 -1.47 24.97
CA ARG A 300 3.82 -0.81 24.56
C ARG A 300 3.74 -0.88 23.04
N LEU A 301 2.71 -1.53 22.53
CA LEU A 301 2.30 -1.38 21.14
C LEU A 301 1.43 -0.12 21.07
N VAL A 302 1.87 0.83 20.26
CA VAL A 302 1.21 2.11 20.10
C VAL A 302 0.89 2.35 18.64
N ARG A 303 -0.21 3.04 18.37
CA ARG A 303 -0.62 3.48 17.03
C ARG A 303 -0.32 4.97 16.90
N CYS A 304 0.49 5.32 15.90
CA CYS A 304 0.85 6.71 15.61
C CYS A 304 -0.39 7.55 15.28
N ALA A 305 -0.55 8.71 15.92
CA ALA A 305 -1.69 9.61 15.70
C ALA A 305 -1.71 10.25 14.30
N ALA A 306 -0.54 10.38 13.65
CA ALA A 306 -0.42 11.05 12.34
C ALA A 306 -0.51 10.11 11.13
N CYS A 307 -0.06 8.84 11.26
CA CYS A 307 0.04 7.92 10.11
C CYS A 307 -0.50 6.52 10.37
N ASP A 308 -1.15 6.30 11.51
CA ASP A 308 -1.77 5.03 11.93
C ASP A 308 -0.82 3.81 12.00
N LEU A 309 0.49 4.00 11.86
CA LEU A 309 1.47 2.93 12.04
C LEU A 309 1.40 2.39 13.46
N VAL A 310 1.23 1.08 13.60
CA VAL A 310 1.37 0.37 14.87
C VAL A 310 2.83 -0.04 15.05
N TYR A 311 3.47 0.41 16.13
CA TYR A 311 4.87 0.12 16.43
C TYR A 311 5.09 -0.11 17.93
N VAL A 312 6.23 -0.73 18.25
CA VAL A 312 6.61 -0.98 19.64
C VAL A 312 7.41 0.20 20.17
N THR A 313 6.96 0.77 21.27
CA THR A 313 7.73 1.73 22.05
C THR A 313 8.14 1.10 23.39
N PRO A 314 9.43 1.03 23.72
CA PRO A 314 9.86 0.64 25.05
C PRO A 314 9.55 1.78 26.02
N THR A 315 8.96 1.47 27.16
CA THR A 315 8.89 2.39 28.30
C THR A 315 9.11 1.57 29.56
N PHE A 316 10.39 1.39 29.90
CA PHE A 316 10.74 0.74 31.16
C PHE A 316 10.53 1.72 32.31
N ASP A 317 9.77 1.33 33.33
CA ASP A 317 9.66 2.07 34.59
C ASP A 317 10.66 1.51 35.60
N GLU A 318 11.59 2.35 36.04
CA GLU A 318 12.64 1.97 37.00
C GLU A 318 12.05 1.60 38.38
N ALA A 319 10.91 2.17 38.77
CA ALA A 319 10.25 1.86 40.04
C ALA A 319 9.59 0.47 40.01
N HIS A 320 8.98 0.10 38.88
CA HIS A 320 8.33 -1.19 38.69
C HIS A 320 9.31 -2.35 38.61
N TYR A 321 10.47 -2.16 37.95
CA TYR A 321 11.55 -3.15 37.89
C TYR A 321 11.99 -3.63 39.28
N LYS A 322 12.23 -2.68 40.19
CA LYS A 322 12.63 -2.99 41.58
C LYS A 322 11.54 -3.72 42.36
N THR A 323 10.28 -3.61 41.96
CA THR A 323 9.12 -4.15 42.67
C THR A 323 8.81 -5.58 42.24
N VAL A 324 8.83 -5.87 40.93
CA VAL A 324 8.54 -7.22 40.38
C VAL A 324 9.61 -8.24 40.79
N TYR A 325 10.89 -7.88 40.71
CA TYR A 325 11.99 -8.81 41.01
C TYR A 325 12.26 -9.01 42.51
N ARG A 326 11.67 -8.15 43.36
CA ARG A 326 11.64 -8.32 44.83
C ARG A 326 10.34 -8.98 45.33
N SER A 327 9.36 -9.21 44.46
CA SER A 327 8.08 -9.83 44.85
C SER A 327 8.28 -11.26 45.33
N SER A 328 7.56 -11.63 46.39
CA SER A 328 7.56 -12.99 46.91
C SER A 328 7.03 -13.99 45.89
N GLU A 329 6.07 -13.61 45.05
CA GLU A 329 5.52 -14.49 44.00
C GLU A 329 6.58 -14.87 42.95
N TYR A 330 7.43 -13.93 42.52
CA TYR A 330 8.52 -14.23 41.59
C TYR A 330 9.57 -15.16 42.24
N GLN A 331 9.88 -14.94 43.52
CA GLN A 331 10.82 -15.79 44.27
C GLN A 331 10.26 -17.19 44.56
N GLU A 332 8.94 -17.34 44.68
CA GLU A 332 8.26 -18.65 44.78
C GLU A 332 8.24 -19.39 43.46
N ILE A 333 7.94 -18.72 42.33
CA ILE A 333 8.00 -19.30 40.98
C ILE A 333 9.42 -19.84 40.70
N VAL A 334 10.45 -19.09 41.07
CA VAL A 334 11.85 -19.51 40.92
C VAL A 334 12.19 -20.72 41.80
N ARG A 335 11.57 -20.83 42.99
CA ARG A 335 11.75 -21.96 43.92
C ARG A 335 11.08 -23.24 43.41
N ASP A 336 9.87 -23.12 42.85
CA ASP A 336 9.10 -24.23 42.27
C ASP A 336 9.71 -24.77 40.97
N LEU A 337 10.44 -23.93 40.23
CA LEU A 337 11.19 -24.34 39.03
C LEU A 337 12.47 -25.14 39.34
N GLY A 338 12.83 -25.32 40.61
CA GLY A 338 13.96 -26.14 41.07
C GLY A 338 13.71 -27.65 41.09
N ILE A 339 12.46 -28.09 40.85
CA ILE A 339 12.06 -29.50 40.86
C ILE A 339 12.45 -30.16 39.53
N GLY A 340 13.05 -31.34 39.57
CA GLY A 340 13.46 -32.06 38.36
C GLY A 340 12.27 -32.35 37.44
N SER A 341 12.45 -32.21 36.12
CA SER A 341 11.36 -32.36 35.13
C SER A 341 10.53 -33.66 35.28
N HIS A 342 11.14 -34.75 35.73
CA HIS A 342 10.40 -36.01 35.94
C HIS A 342 9.53 -35.94 37.19
N GLU A 343 10.08 -35.42 38.29
CA GLU A 343 9.40 -35.26 39.57
C GLU A 343 8.22 -34.28 39.47
N TYR A 344 8.40 -33.16 38.77
CA TYR A 344 7.32 -32.22 38.44
C TYR A 344 6.15 -32.91 37.70
N ARG A 345 6.46 -33.73 36.69
CA ARG A 345 5.42 -34.44 35.92
C ARG A 345 4.72 -35.50 36.77
N VAL A 346 5.45 -36.21 37.63
CA VAL A 346 4.88 -37.24 38.51
C VAL A 346 3.96 -36.61 39.55
N GLN A 347 4.34 -35.48 40.17
CA GLN A 347 3.47 -34.74 41.08
C GLN A 347 2.19 -34.26 40.37
N ARG A 348 2.31 -33.73 39.15
CA ARG A 348 1.17 -33.08 38.48
C ARG A 348 0.23 -34.05 37.77
N PHE A 349 0.74 -35.16 37.24
CA PHE A 349 -0.04 -36.07 36.39
C PHE A 349 -0.18 -37.49 36.96
N GLY A 350 0.50 -37.80 38.07
CA GLY A 350 0.53 -39.12 38.68
C GLY A 350 1.50 -40.06 37.96
N ARG A 351 2.16 -40.94 38.73
CA ARG A 351 3.25 -41.80 38.23
C ARG A 351 2.80 -42.70 37.06
N GLU A 352 1.63 -43.34 37.16
CA GLU A 352 1.11 -44.22 36.09
C GLU A 352 0.90 -43.49 34.76
N ARG A 353 0.41 -42.25 34.80
CA ARG A 353 0.12 -41.45 33.60
C ARG A 353 1.41 -40.98 32.93
N VAL A 354 2.41 -40.60 33.73
CA VAL A 354 3.74 -40.25 33.23
C VAL A 354 4.44 -41.46 32.62
N ASP A 355 4.32 -42.64 33.22
CA ASP A 355 4.91 -43.88 32.69
C ASP A 355 4.20 -44.37 31.41
N LEU A 356 2.90 -44.10 31.26
CA LEU A 356 2.18 -44.36 30.01
C LEU A 356 2.63 -43.41 28.88
N MET A 357 2.76 -42.11 29.18
CA MET A 357 3.26 -41.11 28.22
C MET A 357 4.69 -41.42 27.79
N ALA A 358 5.56 -41.86 28.72
CA ALA A 358 6.93 -42.24 28.42
C ALA A 358 7.03 -43.48 27.50
N ARG A 359 6.04 -44.39 27.55
CA ARG A 359 5.97 -45.57 26.68
C ARG A 359 5.56 -45.24 25.24
N HIS A 360 4.71 -44.23 25.03
CA HIS A 360 4.22 -43.86 23.70
C HIS A 360 5.03 -42.76 23.00
N LEU A 361 5.81 -41.97 23.75
CA LEU A 361 6.59 -40.86 23.21
C LEU A 361 8.06 -41.21 22.94
N ARG A 362 8.52 -42.43 23.25
CA ARG A 362 9.84 -42.87 22.80
C ARG A 362 9.75 -43.33 21.34
N PRO A 363 10.49 -42.71 20.40
CA PRO A 363 10.51 -43.20 19.03
C PRO A 363 11.07 -44.63 19.01
N ALA A 364 10.50 -45.48 18.16
CA ALA A 364 11.03 -46.82 17.92
C ALA A 364 12.51 -46.69 17.53
N ARG A 365 13.40 -47.38 18.26
CA ARG A 365 14.81 -47.47 17.86
C ARG A 365 14.84 -48.11 16.47
N PRO A 366 15.52 -47.51 15.48
CA PRO A 366 15.72 -48.19 14.21
C PRO A 366 16.46 -49.50 14.47
N SER A 367 15.94 -50.59 13.92
CA SER A 367 16.61 -51.89 13.97
C SER A 367 17.98 -51.74 13.32
N ALA A 368 19.02 -52.21 14.01
CA ALA A 368 20.39 -52.24 13.52
C ALA A 368 20.52 -53.24 12.36
N ALA A 369 20.10 -52.87 11.16
CA ALA A 369 20.31 -53.65 9.95
C ALA A 369 20.14 -52.77 8.70
N SER A 370 21.14 -51.94 8.41
CA SER A 370 21.60 -51.58 7.06
C SER A 370 22.59 -50.41 7.15
N ALA A 371 23.72 -50.65 7.82
CA ALA A 371 24.96 -50.11 7.29
C ALA A 371 25.43 -51.08 6.19
N TRP A 372 26.11 -50.54 5.18
CA TRP A 372 26.80 -51.17 4.05
C TRP A 372 26.20 -50.87 2.66
N ILE A 373 27.03 -50.08 1.95
CA ILE A 373 27.07 -49.62 0.55
C ILE A 373 26.23 -48.39 0.24
#